data_AF-A0A2V7Z6B9-F1
#
_entry.id   AF-A0A2V7Z6B9-F1
#
_cell.length_a   1.000
_cell.length_b   1.000
_cell.length_c   1.000
_cell.angle_alpha   90.00
_cell.angle_beta   90.00
_cell.angle_gamma   90.00
#
_symmetry.space_group_name_H-M   'P 1'
#
loop_
_entity.id
_entity.type
_entity.pdbx_description
1 polymer ?
#
loop_
_entity_poly.entity_id
_entity_poly.type
_entity_poly.pdbx_seq_one_letter_code
_entity_poly.pdbx_strand_id
1 'polypeptide(L)'
;MFSSLGDRLSEPEPEPSYNYTCPNCLSAFSISLDKIPPVRARFPCAKCGDPMDFPSRDQARIQARLQAEAARKAAAEAELEKTGVIALAGEKKFRVDKRGWEDDHYDRRGIRNLIRTGELAATDHIFAPDGSSVVADDMPDLKPLFDLKRKSKSTPPRCCRTHTDRLAHFLCTGADRPLCEECAPEKAIGATVVRICSHCGGPTAAAP
;
A
#
# COMPACT_ATOMS: atom_id res chain seq x y z
N MET A 1 38.91 -13.36 24.28
CA MET A 1 37.81 -13.59 25.24
C MET A 1 36.56 -13.87 24.42
N PHE A 2 36.12 -15.12 24.41
CA PHE A 2 34.94 -15.61 23.69
C PHE A 2 33.76 -15.66 24.67
N SER A 3 32.64 -15.02 24.33
CA SER A 3 31.31 -15.16 24.97
C SER A 3 30.31 -14.48 24.04
N SER A 4 29.10 -14.93 23.72
CA SER A 4 28.36 -16.17 23.95
C SER A 4 27.33 -16.18 22.81
N LEU A 5 27.27 -17.26 22.03
CA LEU A 5 26.13 -17.51 21.14
C LEU A 5 24.98 -17.99 22.02
N GLY A 6 23.97 -17.15 22.18
CA GLY A 6 22.75 -17.50 22.88
C GLY A 6 21.97 -18.56 22.12
N ASP A 7 21.86 -19.73 22.73
CA ASP A 7 20.88 -20.76 22.42
C ASP A 7 19.48 -20.15 22.30
N ARG A 8 18.94 -20.14 21.08
CA ARG A 8 17.51 -20.00 20.85
C ARG A 8 16.85 -21.29 21.34
N LEU A 9 16.42 -21.28 22.60
CA LEU A 9 15.47 -22.27 23.10
C LEU A 9 14.24 -22.24 22.19
N SER A 10 14.10 -23.33 21.44
CA SER A 10 12.91 -23.69 20.68
C SER A 10 11.69 -23.50 21.58
N GLU A 11 10.78 -22.61 21.19
CA GLU A 11 9.45 -22.55 21.79
C GLU A 11 8.83 -23.96 21.69
N PRO A 12 8.25 -24.51 22.77
CA PRO A 12 7.61 -25.80 22.71
C PRO A 12 6.49 -25.74 21.67
N GLU A 13 6.58 -26.57 20.63
CA GLU A 13 5.49 -26.70 19.67
C GLU A 13 4.19 -26.96 20.44
N PRO A 14 3.09 -26.25 20.11
CA PRO A 14 1.84 -26.43 20.82
C PRO A 14 1.42 -27.89 20.71
N GLU A 15 1.37 -28.58 21.85
CA GLU A 15 0.92 -29.97 21.89
C GLU A 15 -0.43 -30.05 21.18
N PRO A 16 -0.61 -31.00 20.23
CA PRO A 16 -1.83 -31.07 19.45
C PRO A 16 -3.00 -31.37 20.39
N SER A 17 -3.82 -30.34 20.62
CA SER A 17 -5.05 -30.41 21.41
C SER A 17 -6.25 -30.46 20.47
N TYR A 18 -7.19 -31.35 20.75
CA TYR A 18 -8.45 -31.41 20.01
C TYR A 18 -9.52 -30.59 20.74
N ASN A 19 -10.06 -29.57 20.04
CA ASN A 19 -11.17 -28.77 20.52
C ASN A 19 -12.49 -29.43 20.11
N TYR A 20 -13.33 -29.74 21.09
CA TYR A 20 -14.64 -30.34 20.85
C TYR A 20 -15.74 -29.57 21.58
N THR A 21 -16.95 -29.62 21.03
CA THR A 21 -18.12 -28.92 21.56
C THR A 21 -19.18 -29.94 21.95
N CYS A 22 -19.68 -29.88 23.18
CA CYS A 22 -20.78 -30.75 23.62
C CYS A 22 -22.04 -30.46 22.79
N PRO A 23 -22.70 -31.45 22.18
CA PRO A 23 -23.91 -31.22 21.39
C PRO A 23 -25.10 -30.80 22.25
N ASN A 24 -25.14 -31.18 23.53
CA ASN A 24 -26.30 -30.92 24.39
C ASN A 24 -26.23 -29.55 25.11
N CYS A 25 -25.04 -29.12 25.55
CA CYS A 25 -24.88 -27.86 26.28
C CYS A 25 -23.97 -26.84 25.59
N LEU A 26 -23.48 -27.14 24.37
CA LEU A 26 -22.68 -26.27 23.52
C LEU A 26 -21.38 -25.74 24.15
N SER A 27 -20.95 -26.30 25.28
CA SER A 27 -19.67 -25.93 25.90
C SER A 27 -18.51 -26.54 25.13
N ALA A 28 -17.53 -25.70 24.79
CA ALA A 28 -16.28 -26.11 24.17
C ALA A 28 -15.24 -26.52 25.22
N PHE A 29 -14.49 -27.57 24.93
CA PHE A 29 -13.37 -28.05 25.74
C PHE A 29 -12.20 -28.48 24.86
N SER A 30 -10.99 -28.37 25.39
CA SER A 30 -9.76 -28.84 24.76
C SER A 30 -9.22 -30.05 25.50
N ILE A 31 -8.80 -31.09 24.77
CA ILE A 31 -8.13 -32.26 25.35
C ILE A 31 -6.88 -32.60 24.55
N SER A 32 -5.79 -32.96 25.24
CA SER A 32 -4.57 -33.46 24.61
C SER A 32 -4.86 -34.79 23.90
N LEU A 33 -4.36 -34.97 22.67
CA LEU A 33 -4.58 -36.18 21.88
C LEU A 33 -4.14 -37.47 22.59
N ASP A 34 -3.16 -37.40 23.50
CA ASP A 34 -2.63 -38.56 24.23
C ASP A 34 -3.58 -39.08 25.31
N LYS A 35 -4.53 -38.24 25.77
CA LYS A 35 -5.56 -38.63 26.74
C LYS A 35 -6.81 -39.20 26.06
N ILE A 36 -6.87 -39.18 24.73
CA ILE A 36 -8.00 -39.74 23.98
C ILE A 36 -7.79 -41.25 23.84
N PRO A 37 -8.71 -42.08 24.35
CA PRO A 37 -8.59 -43.52 24.22
C PRO A 37 -8.55 -43.96 22.74
N PRO A 38 -7.86 -45.07 22.43
CA PRO A 38 -7.69 -45.54 21.06
C PRO A 38 -9.00 -46.00 20.40
N VAL A 39 -10.01 -46.37 21.20
CA VAL A 39 -11.31 -46.84 20.74
C VAL A 39 -12.39 -45.80 21.06
N ARG A 40 -13.42 -45.70 20.22
CA ARG A 40 -14.60 -44.85 20.48
C ARG A 40 -15.15 -45.17 21.87
N ALA A 41 -15.14 -44.17 22.75
CA ALA A 41 -15.60 -44.30 24.12
C ALA A 41 -16.64 -43.21 24.40
N ARG A 42 -17.64 -43.58 25.21
CA ARG A 42 -18.66 -42.65 25.69
C ARG A 42 -18.17 -42.02 26.99
N PHE A 43 -18.06 -40.71 27.00
CA PHE A 43 -17.68 -39.96 28.21
C PHE A 43 -18.79 -39.00 28.61
N PRO A 44 -19.06 -38.86 29.91
CA PRO A 44 -19.98 -37.84 30.39
C PRO A 44 -19.38 -36.45 30.18
N CYS A 45 -20.19 -35.50 29.72
CA CYS A 45 -19.80 -34.10 29.66
C CYS A 45 -19.47 -33.56 31.05
N ALA A 46 -18.35 -32.86 31.22
CA ALA A 46 -17.96 -32.27 32.50
C ALA A 46 -18.96 -31.22 33.02
N LYS A 47 -19.81 -30.66 32.14
CA LYS A 47 -20.78 -29.61 32.48
C LYS A 47 -22.20 -30.12 32.66
N CYS A 48 -22.68 -31.00 31.78
CA CYS A 48 -24.06 -31.51 31.83
C CYS A 48 -24.18 -32.98 32.22
N GLY A 49 -23.08 -33.72 32.32
CA GLY A 49 -23.08 -35.14 32.68
C GLY A 49 -23.56 -36.09 31.57
N ASP A 50 -24.16 -35.57 30.50
CA ASP A 50 -24.69 -36.41 29.43
C ASP A 50 -23.60 -37.19 28.71
N PRO A 51 -23.87 -38.46 28.33
CA PRO A 51 -22.94 -39.27 27.58
C PRO A 51 -22.72 -38.69 26.19
N MET A 52 -21.46 -38.48 25.84
CA MET A 52 -21.02 -38.01 24.53
C MET A 52 -20.13 -39.06 23.88
N ASP A 53 -20.32 -39.25 22.58
CA ASP A 53 -19.44 -40.11 21.78
C ASP A 53 -18.16 -39.34 21.43
N PHE A 54 -17.01 -39.79 21.94
CA PHE A 54 -15.71 -39.26 21.53
C PHE A 54 -15.28 -39.90 20.20
N PRO A 55 -14.76 -39.10 19.24
CA PRO A 55 -14.13 -39.64 18.04
C PRO A 55 -12.94 -40.52 18.43
N SER A 56 -12.63 -41.54 17.62
CA SER A 56 -11.43 -42.33 17.85
C SER A 56 -10.18 -41.44 17.75
N ARG A 57 -9.07 -41.86 18.39
CA ARG A 57 -7.81 -41.11 18.36
C ARG A 57 -7.36 -40.75 16.93
N ASP A 58 -7.59 -41.65 15.97
CA ASP A 58 -7.27 -41.39 14.56
C ASP A 58 -8.20 -40.36 13.92
N GLN A 59 -9.49 -40.38 14.27
CA GLN A 59 -10.44 -39.35 13.83
C GLN A 59 -10.11 -37.97 14.41
N ALA A 60 -9.71 -37.92 15.70
CA ALA A 60 -9.28 -36.69 16.36
C ALA A 60 -8.00 -36.11 15.71
N ARG A 61 -7.04 -36.97 15.32
CA ARG A 61 -5.83 -36.53 14.59
C ARG A 61 -6.15 -35.90 13.24
N ILE A 62 -7.06 -36.51 12.48
CA ILE A 62 -7.48 -35.99 11.17
C ILE A 62 -8.20 -34.65 11.34
N GLN A 63 -9.11 -34.54 12.31
CA GLN A 63 -9.83 -33.30 12.58
C GLN A 63 -8.92 -32.18 13.09
N ALA A 64 -7.94 -32.48 13.95
CA ALA A 64 -6.94 -31.52 14.39
C ALA A 64 -6.10 -30.99 13.22
N ARG A 65 -5.71 -31.88 12.28
CA ARG A 65 -4.98 -31.47 11.08
C ARG A 65 -5.82 -30.57 10.17
N LEU A 66 -7.09 -30.90 9.95
CA LEU A 66 -8.01 -30.08 9.16
C LEU A 66 -8.26 -28.71 9.81
N GLN A 67 -8.39 -28.65 11.14
CA GLN A 67 -8.52 -27.39 11.89
C GLN A 67 -7.25 -26.55 11.77
N ALA A 68 -6.06 -27.15 11.87
CA ALA A 68 -4.78 -26.46 11.71
C ALA A 68 -4.59 -25.93 10.27
N GLU A 69 -4.94 -26.72 9.25
CA GLU A 69 -4.90 -26.29 7.85
C GLU A 69 -5.91 -25.17 7.58
N ALA A 70 -7.13 -25.25 8.12
CA ALA A 70 -8.13 -24.19 8.04
C ALA A 70 -7.68 -22.90 8.75
N ALA A 71 -7.07 -23.01 9.93
CA ALA A 71 -6.52 -21.86 10.65
C ALA A 71 -5.35 -21.21 9.89
N ARG A 72 -4.46 -22.00 9.28
CA ARG A 72 -3.39 -21.50 8.40
C ARG A 72 -3.94 -20.82 7.15
N LYS A 73 -4.96 -21.41 6.52
CA LYS A 73 -5.61 -20.82 5.35
C LYS A 73 -6.32 -19.51 5.69
N ALA A 74 -7.05 -19.46 6.80
CA ALA A 74 -7.70 -18.24 7.29
C ALA A 74 -6.67 -17.15 7.65
N ALA A 75 -5.55 -17.52 8.27
CA ALA A 75 -4.46 -16.58 8.55
C ALA A 75 -3.82 -16.05 7.25
N ALA A 76 -3.62 -16.91 6.25
CA ALA A 76 -3.10 -16.51 4.94
C ALA A 76 -4.09 -15.60 4.18
N GLU A 77 -5.39 -15.88 4.22
CA GLU A 77 -6.43 -15.03 3.63
C GLU A 77 -6.51 -13.67 4.34
N ALA A 78 -6.39 -13.61 5.66
CA ALA A 78 -6.34 -12.35 6.40
C ALA A 78 -5.08 -11.51 6.09
N GLU A 79 -3.92 -12.14 5.88
CA GLU A 79 -2.71 -11.45 5.41
C GLU A 79 -2.82 -11.01 3.94
N LEU A 80 -3.49 -11.80 3.09
CA LEU A 80 -3.79 -11.41 1.71
C LEU A 80 -4.76 -10.22 1.66
N GLU A 81 -5.74 -10.14 2.56
CA GLU A 81 -6.65 -9.01 2.65
C GLU A 81 -5.92 -7.72 3.07
N LYS A 82 -4.98 -7.81 4.01
CA LYS A 82 -4.12 -6.67 4.39
C LYS A 82 -3.21 -6.19 3.25
N THR A 83 -2.72 -7.12 2.42
CA THR A 83 -1.84 -6.78 1.28
C THR A 83 -2.62 -6.38 0.03
N GLY A 84 -3.86 -6.86 -0.13
CA GLY A 84 -4.76 -6.53 -1.25
C GLY A 84 -5.18 -5.05 -1.29
N VAL A 85 -5.28 -4.40 -0.13
CA VAL A 85 -5.51 -2.94 -0.04
C VAL A 85 -4.37 -2.13 -0.67
N ILE A 86 -3.15 -2.70 -0.74
CA ILE A 86 -1.99 -2.04 -1.36
C ILE A 86 -2.03 -2.15 -2.90
N ALA A 87 -2.62 -3.23 -3.45
CA ALA A 87 -2.67 -3.47 -4.89
C ALA A 87 -3.92 -2.90 -5.58
N LEU A 88 -5.02 -2.70 -4.86
CA LEU A 88 -6.27 -2.12 -5.37
C LEU A 88 -6.39 -0.59 -5.14
N ALA A 89 -5.32 0.07 -4.69
CA ALA A 89 -5.15 1.49 -4.92
C ALA A 89 -4.80 1.73 -6.40
N GLY A 90 -5.75 1.45 -7.30
CA GLY A 90 -5.66 1.81 -8.71
C GLY A 90 -5.16 3.25 -8.78
N GLU A 91 -4.07 3.46 -9.55
CA GLU A 91 -3.27 4.68 -9.60
C GLU A 91 -4.14 5.91 -9.31
N LYS A 92 -4.16 6.37 -8.05
CA LYS A 92 -4.94 7.53 -7.66
C LYS A 92 -4.31 8.69 -8.43
N LYS A 93 -4.98 9.10 -9.50
CA LYS A 93 -4.56 10.21 -10.33
C LYS A 93 -4.98 11.47 -9.61
N PHE A 94 -4.01 12.23 -9.13
CA PHE A 94 -4.20 13.53 -8.53
C PHE A 94 -4.28 14.58 -9.64
N ARG A 95 -5.24 15.50 -9.54
CA ARG A 95 -5.32 16.67 -10.42
C ARG A 95 -5.09 17.91 -9.57
N VAL A 96 -4.16 18.78 -9.99
CA VAL A 96 -3.81 20.01 -9.25
C VAL A 96 -4.72 21.14 -9.73
N ASP A 97 -5.37 21.83 -8.80
CA ASP A 97 -6.22 22.99 -9.08
C ASP A 97 -5.36 24.26 -9.20
N LYS A 98 -4.73 24.43 -10.36
CA LYS A 98 -3.85 25.55 -10.65
C LYS A 98 -4.02 25.95 -12.11
N ARG A 99 -3.98 27.26 -12.39
CA ARG A 99 -4.19 27.77 -13.75
C ARG A 99 -3.22 27.13 -14.74
N GLY A 100 -3.76 26.56 -15.81
CA GLY A 100 -2.99 25.83 -16.82
C GLY A 100 -2.69 24.38 -16.45
N TRP A 101 -3.24 23.84 -15.34
CA TRP A 101 -3.15 22.46 -14.81
C TRP A 101 -4.41 21.64 -14.92
N GLU A 102 -5.41 22.16 -15.62
CA GLU A 102 -6.73 21.57 -15.71
C GLU A 102 -6.71 20.17 -16.38
N ASP A 103 -5.80 19.95 -17.34
CA ASP A 103 -5.70 18.71 -18.12
C ASP A 103 -4.70 17.70 -17.55
N ASP A 104 -3.85 18.10 -16.60
CA ASP A 104 -2.75 17.25 -16.13
C ASP A 104 -3.17 16.34 -14.96
N HIS A 105 -2.83 15.06 -15.09
CA HIS A 105 -3.11 14.04 -14.09
C HIS A 105 -1.79 13.40 -13.65
N TYR A 106 -1.60 13.31 -12.34
CA TYR A 106 -0.35 12.83 -11.75
C TYR A 106 -0.58 11.59 -10.91
N ASP A 107 0.31 10.63 -11.05
CA ASP A 107 0.44 9.57 -10.06
C ASP A 107 1.17 10.09 -8.81
N ARG A 108 1.28 9.23 -7.80
CA ARG A 108 1.99 9.58 -6.55
C ARG A 108 3.46 9.91 -6.79
N ARG A 109 4.10 9.32 -7.80
CA ARG A 109 5.50 9.64 -8.15
C ARG A 109 5.60 11.04 -8.75
N GLY A 110 4.68 11.40 -9.65
CA GLY A 110 4.57 12.73 -10.24
C GLY A 110 4.37 13.82 -9.19
N ILE A 111 3.39 13.64 -8.30
CA ILE A 111 3.17 14.59 -7.19
C ILE A 111 4.42 14.75 -6.32
N ARG A 112 5.10 13.66 -5.98
CA ARG A 112 6.36 13.72 -5.22
C ARG A 112 7.42 14.58 -5.90
N ASN A 113 7.60 14.41 -7.21
CA ASN A 113 8.58 15.18 -7.97
C ASN A 113 8.22 16.66 -8.00
N LEU A 114 6.94 17.00 -8.22
CA LEU A 114 6.45 18.37 -8.22
C LEU A 114 6.58 19.06 -6.85
N ILE A 115 6.30 18.33 -5.76
CA ILE A 115 6.56 18.82 -4.40
C ILE A 115 8.05 19.09 -4.25
N ARG A 116 8.90 18.12 -4.62
CA ARG A 116 10.35 18.22 -4.45
C ARG A 116 10.95 19.43 -5.20
N THR A 117 10.52 19.69 -6.42
CA THR A 117 11.03 20.79 -7.27
C THR A 117 10.49 22.17 -6.91
N GLY A 118 9.46 22.26 -6.06
CA GLY A 118 8.86 23.55 -5.73
C GLY A 118 7.60 23.88 -6.53
N GLU A 119 7.32 23.16 -7.61
CA GLU A 119 6.21 23.43 -8.53
C GLU A 119 4.83 23.27 -7.87
N LEU A 120 4.72 22.33 -6.93
CA LEU A 120 3.55 22.14 -6.08
C LEU A 120 3.84 22.65 -4.66
N ALA A 121 3.09 23.66 -4.24
CA ALA A 121 3.17 24.25 -2.91
C ALA A 121 2.23 23.54 -1.92
N ALA A 122 2.52 23.68 -0.63
CA ALA A 122 1.69 23.15 0.46
C ALA A 122 0.28 23.75 0.48
N THR A 123 0.16 25.00 0.00
CA THR A 123 -1.09 25.77 -0.08
C THR A 123 -1.87 25.53 -1.37
N ASP A 124 -1.31 24.80 -2.33
CA ASP A 124 -2.01 24.52 -3.60
C ASP A 124 -3.16 23.53 -3.33
N HIS A 125 -4.24 23.66 -4.10
CA HIS A 125 -5.39 22.77 -4.01
C HIS A 125 -5.23 21.58 -4.96
N ILE A 126 -5.69 20.40 -4.52
CA ILE A 126 -5.67 19.16 -5.28
C ILE A 126 -7.06 18.54 -5.23
N PHE A 127 -7.54 18.06 -6.37
CA PHE A 127 -8.75 17.26 -6.44
C PHE A 127 -8.45 15.83 -5.99
N ALA A 128 -9.08 15.42 -4.89
CA ALA A 128 -9.07 14.04 -4.43
C ALA A 128 -9.90 13.14 -5.38
N PRO A 129 -9.75 11.80 -5.31
CA PRO A 129 -10.48 10.88 -6.18
C PRO A 129 -12.01 10.97 -6.07
N ASP A 130 -12.52 11.51 -4.97
CA ASP A 130 -13.94 11.78 -4.74
C ASP A 130 -14.43 13.10 -5.38
N GLY A 131 -13.52 13.84 -6.04
CA GLY A 131 -13.79 15.13 -6.67
C GLY A 131 -13.73 16.31 -5.72
N SER A 132 -13.46 16.11 -4.42
CA SER A 132 -13.32 17.21 -3.46
C SER A 132 -12.01 17.97 -3.68
N SER A 133 -12.05 19.30 -3.54
CA SER A 133 -10.85 20.14 -3.56
C SER A 133 -10.31 20.28 -2.14
N VAL A 134 -9.08 19.80 -1.92
CA VAL A 134 -8.42 19.78 -0.62
C VAL A 134 -7.06 20.44 -0.74
N VAL A 135 -6.64 21.16 0.31
CA VAL A 135 -5.29 21.74 0.38
C VAL A 135 -4.26 20.60 0.39
N ALA A 136 -3.19 20.73 -0.40
CA ALA A 136 -2.21 19.66 -0.60
C ALA A 136 -1.54 19.17 0.71
N ASP A 137 -1.24 20.07 1.66
CA ASP A 137 -0.62 19.72 2.96
C ASP A 137 -1.60 19.03 3.94
N ASP A 138 -2.90 19.15 3.71
CA ASP A 138 -3.94 18.51 4.53
C ASP A 138 -4.22 17.07 4.08
N MET A 139 -3.78 16.69 2.87
CA MET A 139 -3.92 15.31 2.39
C MET A 139 -2.98 14.36 3.16
N PRO A 140 -3.51 13.33 3.86
CA PRO A 140 -2.68 12.39 4.64
C PRO A 140 -1.60 11.70 3.80
N ASP A 141 -1.89 11.42 2.53
CA ASP A 141 -0.98 10.75 1.60
C ASP A 141 0.22 11.62 1.16
N LEU A 142 0.08 12.95 1.22
CA LEU A 142 1.03 13.93 0.70
C LEU A 142 1.79 14.69 1.80
N LYS A 143 1.20 14.84 2.99
CA LYS A 143 1.80 15.54 4.13
C LYS A 143 3.24 15.11 4.46
N PRO A 144 3.59 13.80 4.48
CA PRO A 144 4.98 13.38 4.72
C PRO A 144 5.97 13.88 3.65
N LEU A 145 5.50 14.08 2.42
CA LEU A 145 6.33 14.58 1.31
C LEU A 145 6.62 16.08 1.49
N PHE A 146 5.64 16.87 1.95
CA PHE A 146 5.85 18.27 2.30
C PHE A 146 6.77 18.43 3.52
N ASP A 147 6.63 17.58 4.54
CA ASP A 147 7.56 17.56 5.68
C ASP A 147 8.99 17.25 5.26
N LEU A 148 9.17 16.29 4.33
CA LEU A 148 10.48 15.97 3.77
C LEU A 148 11.07 17.17 3.02
N LYS A 149 10.26 17.86 2.20
CA LYS A 149 10.66 19.09 1.49
C LYS A 149 11.06 20.20 2.45
N ARG A 150 10.26 20.45 3.51
CA ARG A 150 10.55 21.45 4.55
C ARG A 150 11.90 21.20 5.23
N LYS A 151 12.26 19.93 5.43
CA LYS A 151 13.56 19.52 6.02
C LYS A 151 14.72 19.59 5.02
N SER A 152 14.44 19.54 3.71
CA SER A 152 15.48 19.62 2.67
C SER A 152 15.99 21.05 2.50
N LYS A 153 17.30 21.25 2.45
CA LYS A 153 17.93 22.57 2.29
C LYS A 153 18.14 22.98 0.82
N SER A 154 17.94 22.05 -0.11
CA SER A 154 18.21 22.24 -1.54
C SER A 154 16.94 22.03 -2.34
N THR A 155 16.60 23.00 -3.18
CA THR A 155 15.54 22.85 -4.17
C THR A 155 16.16 22.35 -5.48
N PRO A 156 15.86 21.13 -5.94
CA PRO A 156 16.33 20.66 -7.23
C PRO A 156 15.74 21.51 -8.37
N PRO A 157 16.33 21.46 -9.57
CA PRO A 157 15.83 22.18 -10.72
C PRO A 157 14.41 21.74 -11.07
N ARG A 158 13.67 22.61 -11.76
CA ARG A 158 12.29 22.34 -12.20
C ARG A 158 12.25 21.08 -13.07
N CYS A 159 11.19 20.30 -12.91
CA CYS A 159 10.94 19.13 -13.75
C CYS A 159 9.91 19.46 -14.83
N CYS A 160 9.97 18.74 -15.94
CA CYS A 160 8.93 18.85 -16.96
C CYS A 160 7.60 18.44 -16.37
N ARG A 161 6.58 19.21 -16.71
CA ARG A 161 5.26 19.01 -16.14
C ARG A 161 4.52 17.78 -16.68
N THR A 162 4.82 17.37 -17.92
CA THR A 162 4.31 16.12 -18.50
C THR A 162 5.18 14.92 -18.11
N HIS A 163 6.50 15.12 -18.09
CA HIS A 163 7.48 14.10 -17.74
C HIS A 163 8.19 14.50 -16.45
N THR A 164 7.54 14.26 -15.31
CA THR A 164 8.00 14.73 -13.99
C THR A 164 9.35 14.16 -13.54
N ASP A 165 9.85 13.14 -14.23
CA ASP A 165 11.16 12.53 -14.06
C ASP A 165 12.27 13.21 -14.86
N ARG A 166 11.92 14.10 -15.81
CA ARG A 166 12.86 14.83 -16.66
C ARG A 166 13.04 16.26 -16.18
N LEU A 167 14.25 16.79 -16.37
CA LEU A 167 14.53 18.19 -16.10
C LEU A 167 13.84 19.07 -17.14
N ALA A 168 13.33 20.21 -16.69
CA ALA A 168 12.80 21.23 -17.57
C ALA A 168 13.95 22.14 -18.04
N HIS A 169 14.24 22.09 -19.33
CA HIS A 169 15.22 22.95 -19.98
C HIS A 169 14.60 24.21 -20.56
N PHE A 170 13.27 24.21 -20.74
CA PHE A 170 12.53 25.28 -21.37
C PHE A 170 11.30 25.66 -20.55
N LEU A 171 10.82 26.89 -20.75
CA LEU A 171 9.61 27.42 -20.16
C LEU A 171 8.70 27.93 -21.28
N CYS A 172 7.44 27.47 -21.29
CA CYS A 172 6.42 28.01 -22.18
C CYS A 172 6.04 29.43 -21.73
N THR A 173 6.26 30.44 -22.57
CA THR A 173 6.03 31.84 -22.19
C THR A 173 4.54 32.18 -22.02
N GLY A 174 3.67 31.52 -22.76
CA GLY A 174 2.22 31.76 -22.67
C GLY A 174 1.54 31.06 -21.50
N ALA A 175 2.07 29.91 -21.06
CA ALA A 175 1.45 29.06 -20.04
C ALA A 175 2.26 28.93 -18.75
N ASP A 176 3.44 29.57 -18.68
CA ASP A 176 4.43 29.42 -17.60
C ASP A 176 4.72 27.93 -17.26
N ARG A 177 4.71 27.08 -18.30
CA ARG A 177 4.80 25.62 -18.16
C ARG A 177 6.26 25.17 -18.34
N PRO A 178 6.86 24.47 -17.37
CA PRO A 178 8.21 23.91 -17.52
C PRO A 178 8.19 22.67 -18.43
N LEU A 179 9.10 22.63 -19.41
CA LEU A 179 9.15 21.66 -20.50
C LEU A 179 10.55 21.02 -20.61
N CYS A 180 10.59 19.69 -20.78
CA CYS A 180 11.80 18.99 -21.21
C CYS A 180 11.99 19.13 -22.73
N GLU A 181 13.10 18.63 -23.25
CA GLU A 181 13.42 18.68 -24.68
C GLU A 181 12.32 18.06 -25.57
N GLU A 182 11.69 16.97 -25.14
CA GLU A 182 10.60 16.33 -25.88
C GLU A 182 9.31 17.17 -25.93
N CYS A 183 9.03 17.97 -24.89
CA CYS A 183 7.84 18.80 -24.84
C CYS A 183 8.05 20.20 -25.44
N ALA A 184 9.28 20.52 -25.83
CA ALA A 184 9.66 21.74 -26.54
C ALA A 184 10.40 21.41 -27.85
N PRO A 185 9.75 20.71 -28.80
CA PRO A 185 10.38 20.33 -30.05
C PRO A 185 10.78 21.56 -30.88
N GLU A 186 11.87 21.43 -31.61
CA GLU A 186 12.31 22.40 -32.60
C GLU A 186 11.44 22.33 -33.85
N LYS A 187 10.98 23.49 -34.31
CA LYS A 187 10.28 23.65 -35.58
C LYS A 187 10.96 24.73 -36.40
N ALA A 188 11.20 24.41 -37.67
CA ALA A 188 11.65 25.37 -38.65
C ALA A 188 10.45 26.21 -39.12
N ILE A 189 10.55 27.52 -38.96
CA ILE A 189 9.62 28.51 -39.50
C ILE A 189 10.44 29.42 -40.43
N GLY A 190 10.33 29.16 -41.74
CA GLY A 190 11.20 29.79 -42.73
C GLY A 190 12.68 29.41 -42.51
N ALA A 191 13.54 30.42 -42.37
CA ALA A 191 14.97 30.22 -42.08
C ALA A 191 15.30 30.13 -40.58
N THR A 192 14.31 30.33 -39.69
CA THR A 192 14.53 30.32 -38.24
C THR A 192 14.08 29.00 -37.61
N VAL A 193 14.88 28.46 -36.70
CA VAL A 193 14.50 27.32 -35.87
C VAL A 193 14.04 27.85 -34.52
N VAL A 194 12.80 27.57 -34.16
CA VAL A 194 12.21 27.97 -32.87
C VAL A 194 11.69 26.74 -32.13
N ARG A 195 11.80 26.75 -30.81
CA ARG A 195 11.18 25.72 -29.97
C ARG A 195 9.78 26.14 -29.56
N ILE A 196 8.81 25.25 -29.78
CA ILE A 196 7.41 25.51 -29.46
C ILE A 196 6.91 24.51 -28.41
N CYS A 197 5.98 24.94 -27.57
CA CYS A 197 5.33 24.11 -26.58
C CYS A 197 4.45 23.07 -27.28
N SER A 198 4.62 21.79 -26.99
CA SER A 198 3.79 20.72 -27.56
C SER A 198 2.31 20.80 -27.13
N HIS A 199 2.01 21.48 -26.04
CA HIS A 199 0.65 21.57 -25.49
C HIS A 199 -0.18 22.70 -26.09
N CYS A 200 0.37 23.91 -26.19
CA CYS A 200 -0.37 25.09 -26.66
C CYS A 200 0.15 25.67 -27.98
N GLY A 201 1.25 25.14 -28.52
CA GLY A 201 1.91 25.67 -29.72
C GLY A 201 2.62 27.02 -29.52
N GLY A 202 2.59 27.58 -28.31
CA GLY A 202 3.25 28.86 -28.00
C GLY A 202 4.78 28.76 -28.01
N PRO A 203 5.49 29.90 -28.14
CA PRO A 203 6.95 29.92 -28.11
C PRO A 203 7.48 29.54 -26.73
N THR A 204 8.69 29.00 -26.69
CA THR A 204 9.39 28.62 -25.46
C THR A 204 10.69 29.41 -25.31
N ALA A 205 11.08 29.66 -24.07
CA ALA A 205 12.36 30.27 -23.70
C ALA A 205 13.20 29.25 -22.92
N ALA A 206 14.52 29.43 -22.87
CA ALA A 206 15.37 28.65 -21.98
C ALA A 206 14.94 28.88 -20.53
N ALA A 207 14.83 27.81 -19.76
CA ALA A 207 14.55 27.91 -18.33
C ALA A 207 15.76 28.53 -17.60
N PRO A 208 15.53 29.40 -16.61
CA PRO A 208 16.59 30.00 -15.80
C PRO A 208 17.29 28.99 -14.89
#